data_AF-A0A3A0D6B7-F1
#
_entry.id   AF-A0A3A0D6B7-F1
#
_cell.length_a   1.000
_cell.length_b   1.000
_cell.length_c   1.000
_cell.angle_alpha   90.00
_cell.angle_beta   90.00
_cell.angle_gamma   90.00
#
_symmetry.space_group_name_H-M   'P 1'
#
loop_
_entity.id
_entity.type
_entity.pdbx_description
1 polymer ?
#
loop_
_entity_poly.entity_id
_entity_poly.type
_entity_poly.pdbx_seq_one_letter_code
_entity_poly.pdbx_strand_id
1 'polypeptide(L)'
;MNEVAEKPADPPKVKCAECGFLALRDHHSLALVEATEHFRTTGNRPTTPSGQLVYAKGIPPLCFARAIDLPATIGQPPTDDRIKATIDATRLCRNFTPWQQGFSPKEHQEMVNQQIMLDWQREREEADRAWRTAESTRAHRWQIAFLAVALLGIIVGFIGGIVAAMIGRGNF
;
A
#
# COMPACT_ATOMS: atom_id res chain seq x y z
N MET A 1 19.85 -12.94 -7.84
CA MET A 1 19.79 -11.58 -7.30
C MET A 1 18.95 -11.71 -6.04
N ASN A 2 19.57 -11.56 -4.87
CA ASN A 2 18.84 -11.63 -3.60
C ASN A 2 18.16 -10.27 -3.42
N GLU A 3 16.86 -10.23 -3.64
CA GLU A 3 16.01 -9.10 -3.34
C GLU A 3 16.03 -8.94 -1.81
N VAL A 4 16.82 -7.98 -1.34
CA VAL A 4 16.90 -7.67 0.08
C VAL A 4 15.56 -7.01 0.40
N ALA A 5 14.63 -7.77 0.95
CA ALA A 5 13.32 -7.26 1.35
C ALA A 5 13.53 -6.01 2.21
N GLU A 6 13.16 -4.85 1.66
CA GLU A 6 13.34 -3.58 2.35
C GLU A 6 12.55 -3.66 3.65
N LYS A 7 13.24 -3.40 4.77
CA LYS A 7 12.61 -3.45 6.10
C LYS A 7 11.43 -2.47 6.07
N PRO A 8 10.19 -2.90 6.36
CA PRO A 8 9.05 -1.99 6.32
C PRO A 8 9.31 -0.82 7.27
N ALA A 9 9.07 0.40 6.78
CA ALA A 9 9.23 1.61 7.57
C ALA A 9 8.48 1.50 8.91
N ASP A 10 9.05 2.10 9.97
CA ASP A 10 8.38 2.12 11.26
C ASP A 10 7.02 2.85 11.13
N PRO A 11 5.94 2.31 11.72
CA PRO A 11 4.62 2.92 11.63
C PRO A 11 4.59 4.34 12.23
N PRO A 12 3.72 5.22 11.76
CA PRO A 12 3.63 6.58 12.30
C PRO A 12 3.10 6.58 13.74
N LYS A 13 3.57 7.55 14.52
CA LYS A 13 3.05 7.86 15.86
C LYS A 13 1.83 8.78 15.72
N VAL A 14 0.65 8.29 16.07
CA VAL A 14 -0.64 8.96 15.84
C VAL A 14 -1.57 8.82 17.03
N LYS A 15 -2.63 9.64 17.07
CA LYS A 15 -3.70 9.54 18.07
C LYS A 15 -4.92 8.83 17.48
N CYS A 16 -5.67 8.10 18.32
CA CYS A 16 -6.93 7.49 17.86
C CYS A 16 -7.99 8.56 17.54
N ALA A 17 -7.96 9.69 18.24
CA ALA A 17 -8.81 10.85 17.97
C ALA A 17 -8.65 11.41 16.54
N GLU A 18 -7.48 11.23 15.91
CA GLU A 18 -7.16 11.70 14.55
C GLU A 18 -7.37 10.61 13.48
N CYS A 19 -7.72 9.39 13.89
CA CYS A 19 -7.85 8.23 13.02
C CYS A 19 -9.29 8.05 12.53
N GLY A 20 -9.48 7.84 11.22
CA GLY A 20 -10.78 7.56 10.59
C GLY A 20 -11.47 6.27 11.08
N PHE A 21 -10.73 5.38 11.76
CA PHE A 21 -11.27 4.12 12.28
C PHE A 21 -11.82 4.19 13.71
N LEU A 22 -11.82 5.35 14.35
CA LEU A 22 -12.47 5.51 15.65
C LEU A 22 -14.00 5.46 15.49
N ALA A 23 -14.63 4.46 16.09
CA ALA A 23 -16.05 4.19 15.95
C ALA A 23 -16.76 4.17 17.30
N LEU A 24 -18.04 4.54 17.28
CA LEU A 24 -18.97 4.49 18.41
C LEU A 24 -20.14 3.57 18.08
N ARG A 25 -20.82 3.06 19.11
CA ARG A 25 -22.11 2.39 18.93
C ARG A 25 -23.24 3.40 19.02
N ASP A 26 -24.03 3.48 17.96
CA ASP A 26 -25.30 4.20 17.96
C ASP A 26 -26.22 3.64 19.06
N HIS A 27 -26.93 4.51 19.78
CA HIS A 27 -27.72 4.09 20.93
C HIS A 27 -28.92 3.20 20.53
N HIS A 28 -29.55 3.48 19.39
CA HIS A 28 -30.79 2.83 18.97
C HIS A 28 -30.55 1.58 18.13
N SER A 29 -29.69 1.70 17.12
CA SER A 29 -29.41 0.62 16.16
C SER A 29 -28.28 -0.31 16.59
N LEU A 30 -27.48 0.11 17.58
CA LEU A 30 -26.22 -0.56 17.98
C LEU A 30 -25.19 -0.67 16.84
N ALA A 31 -25.45 -0.04 15.69
CA ALA A 31 -24.55 0.01 14.56
C ALA A 31 -23.27 0.76 14.93
N LEU A 32 -22.17 0.38 14.29
CA LEU A 32 -20.92 1.12 14.41
C LEU A 32 -21.00 2.34 13.50
N VAL A 33 -20.95 3.51 14.11
CA VAL A 33 -20.96 4.80 13.44
C VAL A 33 -19.63 5.52 13.70
N GLU A 34 -19.31 6.45 12.81
CA GLU A 34 -18.14 7.29 12.95
C GLU A 34 -18.17 8.09 14.26
N ALA A 35 -17.02 8.19 14.94
CA ALA A 35 -16.89 9.14 16.04
C ALA A 35 -16.91 10.58 15.49
N THR A 36 -17.86 11.38 15.97
CA THR A 36 -17.98 12.79 15.59
C THR A 36 -16.81 13.62 16.07
N GLU A 37 -16.61 14.78 15.44
CA GLU A 37 -15.60 15.77 15.85
C GLU A 37 -15.74 16.15 17.33
N HIS A 38 -16.98 16.38 17.78
CA HIS A 38 -17.25 16.69 19.18
C HIS A 38 -16.73 15.61 20.13
N PHE A 39 -16.99 14.33 19.82
CA PHE A 39 -16.49 13.22 20.63
C PHE A 39 -14.96 13.11 20.58
N ARG A 40 -14.34 13.31 19.41
CA ARG A 40 -12.87 13.27 19.25
C ARG A 40 -12.18 14.36 20.07
N THR A 41 -12.76 15.56 20.08
CA THR A 41 -12.19 16.75 20.75
C THR A 41 -12.44 16.77 22.25
N THR A 42 -13.56 16.23 22.73
CA THR A 42 -13.95 16.31 24.15
C THR A 42 -13.93 14.97 24.88
N GLY A 43 -14.12 13.85 24.18
CA GLY A 43 -14.41 12.54 24.78
C GLY A 43 -15.88 12.36 25.18
N ASN A 44 -16.69 13.42 25.11
CA ASN A 44 -18.09 13.42 25.55
C ASN A 44 -19.02 12.94 24.44
N ARG A 45 -20.06 12.19 24.84
CA ARG A 45 -21.11 11.75 23.92
C ARG A 45 -22.16 12.86 23.79
N PRO A 46 -22.43 13.37 22.57
CA PRO A 46 -23.47 14.37 22.37
C PRO A 46 -24.84 13.82 22.77
N THR A 47 -25.66 14.70 23.33
CA THR A 47 -27.08 14.48 23.61
C THR A 47 -27.93 15.23 22.60
N THR A 48 -29.10 14.68 22.28
CA THR A 48 -30.14 15.39 21.56
C THR A 48 -30.68 16.57 22.40
N PRO A 49 -31.45 17.51 21.82
CA PRO A 49 -32.10 18.58 22.58
C PRO A 49 -33.03 18.07 23.69
N SER A 50 -33.58 16.86 23.54
CA SER A 50 -34.39 16.20 24.57
C SER A 50 -33.56 15.53 25.68
N GLY A 51 -32.22 15.65 25.63
CA GLY A 51 -31.30 15.05 26.60
C GLY A 51 -31.04 13.56 26.37
N GLN A 52 -31.53 12.97 25.27
CA GLN A 52 -31.26 11.58 24.95
C GLN A 52 -29.85 11.42 24.39
N LEU A 53 -29.17 10.34 24.76
CA LEU A 53 -27.83 10.07 24.25
C LEU A 53 -27.92 9.58 22.80
N VAL A 54 -27.10 10.17 21.93
CA VAL A 54 -26.97 9.72 20.53
C VAL A 54 -26.23 8.38 20.47
N TYR A 55 -25.24 8.18 21.36
CA TYR A 55 -24.43 6.97 21.41
C TYR A 55 -24.67 6.18 22.69
N ALA A 56 -24.50 4.86 22.61
CA ALA A 56 -24.72 3.97 23.74
C ALA A 56 -23.84 4.33 24.95
N LYS A 57 -24.47 4.63 26.08
CA LYS A 57 -23.78 4.88 27.37
C LYS A 57 -23.15 3.60 27.89
N GLY A 58 -21.99 3.73 28.54
CA GLY A 58 -21.30 2.59 29.16
C GLY A 58 -20.60 1.65 28.16
N ILE A 59 -20.75 1.88 26.86
CA ILE A 59 -20.01 1.15 25.83
C ILE A 59 -18.79 2.01 25.42
N PRO A 60 -17.56 1.50 25.56
CA PRO A 60 -16.36 2.20 25.11
C PRO A 60 -16.30 2.32 23.58
N PRO A 61 -15.61 3.33 23.02
CA PRO A 61 -15.31 3.40 21.60
C PRO A 61 -14.48 2.19 21.15
N LEU A 62 -14.51 1.94 19.83
CA LEU A 62 -13.83 0.81 19.21
C LEU A 62 -12.91 1.29 18.09
N CYS A 63 -11.81 0.55 17.87
CA CYS A 63 -11.00 0.69 16.67
C CYS A 63 -11.57 -0.26 15.61
N PHE A 64 -12.18 0.27 14.54
CA PHE A 64 -12.77 -0.54 13.48
C PHE A 64 -11.74 -1.44 12.79
N ALA A 65 -10.52 -0.91 12.54
CA ALA A 65 -9.39 -1.66 11.99
C ALA A 65 -8.73 -2.62 13.00
N ARG A 66 -9.23 -2.69 14.24
CA ARG A 66 -8.73 -3.57 15.32
C ARG A 66 -7.22 -3.45 15.60
N ALA A 67 -6.63 -2.29 15.33
CA ALA A 67 -5.21 -2.04 15.60
C ALA A 67 -4.91 -1.94 17.11
N ILE A 68 -5.92 -1.60 17.92
CA ILE A 68 -5.85 -1.56 19.38
C ILE A 68 -7.18 -1.96 20.00
N ASP A 69 -7.11 -2.66 21.13
CA ASP A 69 -8.25 -2.93 22.01
C ASP A 69 -8.51 -1.73 22.93
N LEU A 70 -9.30 -0.76 22.42
CA LEU A 70 -9.74 0.39 23.21
C LEU A 70 -10.55 -0.01 24.45
N PRO A 71 -11.53 -0.93 24.37
CA PRO A 71 -12.25 -1.41 25.56
C PRO A 71 -11.33 -1.89 26.69
N ALA A 72 -10.34 -2.73 26.38
CA ALA A 72 -9.39 -3.23 27.38
C ALA A 72 -8.53 -2.10 27.98
N THR A 73 -8.12 -1.14 27.15
CA THR A 73 -7.29 0.00 27.58
C THR A 73 -8.07 0.98 28.47
N ILE A 74 -9.33 1.26 28.11
CA ILE A 74 -10.20 2.20 28.82
C ILE A 74 -10.67 1.58 30.15
N GLY A 75 -10.89 0.27 30.21
CA GLY A 75 -11.38 -0.42 31.40
C GLY A 75 -12.88 -0.23 31.66
N GLN A 76 -13.36 -0.79 32.78
CA GLN A 76 -14.76 -0.78 33.19
C GLN A 76 -14.91 -0.23 34.62
N PRO A 77 -15.88 0.67 34.90
CA PRO A 77 -16.75 1.35 33.92
C PRO A 77 -15.97 2.40 33.11
N PRO A 78 -16.32 2.64 31.83
CA PRO A 78 -15.68 3.69 31.05
C PRO A 78 -16.12 5.07 31.54
N THR A 79 -15.15 5.93 31.89
CA THR A 79 -15.38 7.34 32.20
C THR A 79 -14.94 8.22 31.03
N ASP A 80 -15.59 9.37 30.84
CA ASP A 80 -15.30 10.25 29.70
C ASP A 80 -13.85 10.78 29.73
N ASP A 81 -13.30 11.07 30.92
CA ASP A 81 -11.88 11.43 31.10
C ASP A 81 -10.93 10.31 30.66
N ARG A 82 -11.22 9.05 31.04
CA ARG A 82 -10.39 7.89 30.63
C ARG A 82 -10.51 7.64 29.14
N ILE A 83 -11.70 7.80 28.57
CA ILE A 83 -11.92 7.73 27.13
C ILE A 83 -11.05 8.77 26.44
N LYS A 84 -11.13 10.04 26.89
CA LYS A 84 -10.40 11.15 26.27
C LYS A 84 -8.90 10.94 26.34
N ALA A 85 -8.37 10.67 27.53
CA ALA A 85 -6.96 10.36 27.73
C ALA A 85 -6.51 9.17 26.86
N THR A 86 -7.35 8.15 26.75
CA THR A 86 -7.05 6.98 25.92
C THR A 86 -7.03 7.34 24.45
N ILE A 87 -8.01 8.04 23.89
CA ILE A 87 -8.02 8.33 22.43
C ILE A 87 -6.97 9.36 22.01
N ASP A 88 -6.54 10.23 22.91
CA ASP A 88 -5.48 11.23 22.70
C ASP A 88 -4.07 10.68 22.85
N ALA A 89 -3.91 9.51 23.48
CA ALA A 89 -2.59 8.93 23.66
C ALA A 89 -1.94 8.61 22.31
N THR A 90 -0.73 9.12 22.11
CA THR A 90 0.07 8.89 20.91
C THR A 90 0.61 7.47 20.91
N ARG A 91 0.40 6.72 19.83
CA ARG A 91 0.88 5.34 19.67
C ARG A 91 1.28 5.04 18.23
N LEU A 92 2.08 3.99 18.05
CA LEU A 92 2.40 3.46 16.74
C LEU A 92 1.17 2.75 16.15
N CYS A 93 0.72 3.14 14.95
CA CYS A 93 -0.41 2.50 14.28
C CYS A 93 -0.11 2.27 12.80
N ARG A 94 -0.05 1.00 12.38
CA ARG A 94 0.14 0.60 10.97
C ARG A 94 -1.09 0.88 10.11
N ASN A 95 -2.28 0.81 10.72
CA ASN A 95 -3.56 1.01 10.05
C ASN A 95 -4.09 2.43 10.29
N PHE A 96 -3.20 3.43 10.39
CA PHE A 96 -3.64 4.81 10.53
C PHE A 96 -4.18 5.31 9.20
N THR A 97 -5.42 5.81 9.24
CA THR A 97 -6.02 6.56 8.14
C THR A 97 -6.43 7.91 8.68
N PRO A 98 -6.03 9.02 8.04
CA PRO A 98 -6.48 10.35 8.44
C PRO A 98 -8.00 10.42 8.50
N TRP A 99 -8.52 10.96 9.60
CA TRP A 99 -9.95 11.22 9.74
C TRP A 99 -10.43 12.24 8.71
N GLN A 100 -11.56 11.95 8.06
CA GLN A 100 -12.24 12.84 7.14
C GLN A 100 -13.72 12.86 7.50
N GLN A 101 -14.24 14.04 7.82
CA GLN A 101 -15.61 14.18 8.29
C GLN A 101 -16.62 13.71 7.24
N GLY A 102 -17.63 12.96 7.68
CA GLY A 102 -18.70 12.47 6.81
C GLY A 102 -18.40 11.13 6.16
N PHE A 103 -17.25 10.53 6.44
CA PHE A 103 -16.90 9.18 6.01
C PHE A 103 -16.95 8.21 7.19
N SER A 104 -17.75 7.17 7.03
CA SER A 104 -17.81 6.06 7.97
C SER A 104 -16.46 5.33 8.06
N PRO A 105 -16.18 4.63 9.18
CA PRO A 105 -15.02 3.77 9.31
C PRO A 105 -14.91 2.72 8.19
N LYS A 106 -16.05 2.29 7.63
CA LYS A 106 -16.09 1.38 6.48
C LYS A 106 -15.59 2.05 5.21
N GLU A 107 -16.04 3.26 4.91
CA GLU A 107 -15.55 4.02 3.74
C GLU A 107 -14.06 4.36 3.86
N HIS A 108 -13.58 4.66 5.07
CA HIS A 108 -12.14 4.78 5.33
C HIS A 108 -11.38 3.48 5.00
N GLN A 109 -11.94 2.31 5.30
CA GLN A 109 -11.34 1.02 4.94
C GLN A 109 -11.33 0.82 3.42
N GLU A 110 -12.43 1.18 2.75
CA GLU A 110 -12.56 1.09 1.30
C GLU A 110 -11.55 2.00 0.60
N MET A 111 -11.34 3.23 1.08
CA MET A 111 -10.30 4.14 0.57
C MET A 111 -8.90 3.55 0.70
N VAL A 112 -8.55 2.96 1.86
CA VAL A 112 -7.26 2.30 2.05
C VAL A 112 -7.10 1.14 1.07
N ASN A 113 -8.14 0.32 0.92
CA ASN A 113 -8.10 -0.82 -0.01
C ASN A 113 -7.96 -0.37 -1.47
N GLN A 114 -8.62 0.73 -1.86
CA GLN A 114 -8.48 1.33 -3.20
C GLN A 114 -7.05 1.82 -3.44
N GLN A 115 -6.44 2.50 -2.47
CA GLN A 115 -5.06 2.97 -2.57
C GLN A 115 -4.09 1.80 -2.76
N ILE A 116 -4.24 0.74 -1.96
CA ILE A 116 -3.43 -0.49 -2.09
C ILE A 116 -3.57 -1.11 -3.48
N MET A 117 -4.80 -1.16 -4.04
CA MET A 117 -5.00 -1.64 -5.41
C MET A 117 -4.32 -0.78 -6.47
N LEU A 118 -4.39 0.54 -6.35
CA LEU A 118 -3.76 1.47 -7.30
C LEU A 118 -2.23 1.38 -7.25
N ASP A 119 -1.66 1.26 -6.06
CA ASP A 119 -0.20 1.11 -5.90
C ASP A 119 0.27 -0.24 -6.47
N TRP A 120 -0.47 -1.33 -6.23
CA TRP A 120 -0.20 -2.62 -6.86
C TRP A 120 -0.25 -2.57 -8.40
N GLN A 121 -1.22 -1.85 -8.97
CA GLN A 121 -1.30 -1.65 -10.42
C GLN A 121 -0.08 -0.89 -10.94
N ARG A 122 0.32 0.19 -10.27
CA ARG A 122 1.49 1.00 -10.64
C ARG A 122 2.77 0.17 -10.63
N GLU A 123 3.00 -0.58 -9.56
CA GLU A 123 4.17 -1.47 -9.43
C GLU A 123 4.21 -2.50 -10.56
N ARG A 124 3.06 -3.10 -10.87
CA ARG A 124 2.95 -4.07 -11.98
C ARG A 124 3.26 -3.44 -13.33
N GLU A 125 2.76 -2.24 -13.61
CA GLU A 125 3.05 -1.51 -14.83
C GLU A 125 4.52 -1.09 -14.94
N GLU A 126 5.16 -0.73 -13.83
CA GLU A 126 6.60 -0.44 -13.77
C GLU A 126 7.45 -1.68 -14.02
N ALA A 127 7.12 -2.79 -13.37
CA ALA A 127 7.79 -4.07 -13.58
C ALA A 127 7.65 -4.56 -15.04
N ASP A 128 6.47 -4.42 -15.63
CA ASP A 128 6.19 -4.76 -17.02
C ASP A 128 6.95 -3.85 -18.00
N ARG A 129 7.00 -2.53 -17.74
CA ARG A 129 7.84 -1.60 -18.52
C ARG A 129 9.32 -1.97 -18.44
N ALA A 130 9.84 -2.21 -17.24
CA ALA A 130 11.22 -2.63 -17.03
C ALA A 130 11.53 -3.95 -17.77
N TRP A 131 10.62 -4.93 -17.67
CA TRP A 131 10.75 -6.19 -18.37
C TRP A 131 10.80 -6.01 -19.89
N ARG A 132 9.90 -5.21 -20.50
CA ARG A 132 9.92 -4.94 -21.95
C ARG A 132 11.22 -4.29 -22.39
N THR A 133 11.76 -3.35 -21.63
CA THR A 133 13.04 -2.71 -21.96
C THR A 133 14.23 -3.67 -21.84
N ALA A 134 14.21 -4.56 -20.84
CA ALA A 134 15.21 -5.61 -20.71
C ALA A 134 15.12 -6.62 -21.87
N GLU A 135 13.91 -6.96 -22.32
CA GLU A 135 13.70 -7.90 -23.41
C GLU A 135 14.09 -7.30 -24.76
N SER A 136 13.75 -6.03 -25.02
CA SER A 136 14.15 -5.35 -26.25
C SER A 136 15.67 -5.23 -26.38
N THR A 137 16.38 -4.95 -25.28
CA THR A 137 17.85 -4.88 -25.28
C THR A 137 18.50 -6.25 -25.51
N ARG A 138 17.94 -7.32 -24.94
CA ARG A 138 18.36 -8.70 -25.25
C ARG A 138 18.14 -9.04 -26.71
N ALA A 139 16.97 -8.72 -27.27
CA ALA A 139 16.66 -8.95 -28.67
C ALA A 139 17.65 -8.22 -29.61
N HIS A 140 17.96 -6.95 -29.34
CA HIS A 140 18.96 -6.20 -30.12
C HIS A 140 20.36 -6.81 -30.03
N ARG A 141 20.78 -7.28 -28.85
CA ARG A 141 22.07 -7.97 -28.70
C ARG A 141 22.17 -9.23 -29.55
N TRP A 142 21.10 -10.02 -29.59
CA TRP A 142 21.03 -11.22 -30.43
C TRP A 142 21.06 -10.88 -31.92
N GLN A 143 20.34 -9.85 -32.35
CA GLN A 143 20.37 -9.39 -33.75
C GLN A 143 21.79 -8.97 -34.15
N ILE A 144 22.49 -8.19 -33.32
CA ILE A 144 23.88 -7.77 -33.59
C ILE A 144 24.82 -8.98 -33.64
N ALA A 145 24.71 -9.91 -32.69
CA ALA A 145 25.53 -11.11 -32.67
C ALA A 145 25.31 -11.99 -33.91
N PHE A 146 24.04 -12.16 -34.32
CA PHE A 146 23.69 -12.93 -35.52
C PHE A 146 24.28 -12.29 -36.79
N LEU A 147 24.15 -10.97 -36.95
CA LEU A 147 24.74 -10.23 -38.06
C LEU A 147 26.28 -10.34 -38.08
N ALA A 148 26.94 -10.27 -36.91
CA ALA A 148 28.38 -10.43 -36.81
C ALA A 148 28.86 -11.83 -37.23
N VAL A 149 28.17 -12.88 -36.80
CA VAL A 149 28.46 -14.27 -37.20
C VAL A 149 28.24 -14.46 -38.71
N ALA A 150 27.15 -13.93 -39.26
CA ALA A 150 26.88 -14.00 -40.70
C ALA A 150 27.98 -13.29 -41.52
N LEU A 151 28.41 -12.10 -41.10
CA LEU A 151 29.48 -11.35 -41.75
C LEU A 151 30.83 -12.10 -41.71
N LEU A 152 31.18 -12.70 -40.57
CA LEU A 152 32.36 -13.55 -40.44
C LEU A 152 32.31 -14.74 -41.41
N GLY A 153 31.16 -15.38 -41.56
CA GLY A 153 30.96 -16.46 -42.53
C GLY A 153 31.21 -16.03 -43.98
N ILE A 154 30.74 -14.83 -44.37
CA ILE A 154 30.98 -14.26 -45.70
C ILE A 154 32.47 -14.00 -45.92
N ILE A 155 33.17 -13.42 -44.94
CA ILE A 155 34.61 -13.13 -45.03
C ILE A 155 35.42 -14.42 -45.19
N VAL A 156 35.14 -15.44 -44.38
CA VAL A 156 35.81 -16.75 -44.47
C VAL A 156 35.55 -17.41 -45.83
N GLY A 157 34.30 -17.38 -46.32
CA GLY A 157 33.95 -17.91 -47.63
C GLY A 157 34.68 -17.20 -48.77
N PHE A 158 34.80 -15.88 -48.71
CA PHE A 158 35.52 -15.08 -49.71
C PHE A 158 37.02 -15.37 -49.72
N ILE A 159 37.68 -15.41 -48.55
CA ILE A 159 39.09 -15.75 -48.42
C ILE A 159 39.36 -17.18 -48.93
N GLY A 160 38.50 -18.14 -48.56
CA GLY A 160 38.59 -19.51 -49.06
C GLY A 160 38.51 -19.60 -50.59
N GLY A 161 37.62 -18.82 -51.21
CA GLY A 161 37.50 -18.72 -52.66
C GLY A 161 38.76 -18.15 -53.32
N ILE A 162 39.37 -17.12 -52.74
CA ILE A 162 40.64 -16.55 -53.25
C ILE A 162 41.77 -17.58 -53.17
N VAL A 163 41.93 -18.26 -52.04
CA VAL A 163 42.98 -19.27 -51.85
C VAL A 163 42.81 -20.43 -52.84
N ALA A 164 41.58 -20.94 -53.01
CA ALA A 164 41.30 -21.99 -53.98
C ALA A 164 41.63 -21.56 -55.43
N ALA A 165 41.29 -20.32 -55.80
CA ALA A 165 41.61 -19.77 -57.11
C ALA A 165 43.12 -19.59 -57.34
N MET A 166 43.89 -19.21 -56.30
CA MET A 166 45.35 -19.11 -56.37
C MET A 166 46.01 -20.48 -56.57
N ILE A 167 45.59 -21.50 -55.81
CA ILE A 167 46.11 -22.87 -55.93
C ILE A 167 45.80 -23.44 -57.32
N GLY A 168 44.60 -23.22 -57.84
CA GLY A 168 44.21 -23.69 -59.17
C GLY A 168 45.01 -23.08 -60.32
N ARG A 169 45.51 -21.83 -60.17
CA ARG A 169 46.35 -21.16 -61.19
C ARG A 169 47.82 -21.58 -61.17
N GLY A 170 48.33 -22.08 -60.04
CA GLY A 170 49.75 -22.47 -59.90
C GLY A 170 50.09 -23.86 -60.45
N ASN A 171 49.10 -24.65 -60.88
CA ASN A 171 49.26 -26.02 -61.37
C ASN A 171 49.08 -26.15 -62.90
N PHE A 172 49.37 -25.09 -63.66
CA PHE A 172 49.40 -25.10 -65.13
C PHE A 172 50.75 -24.64 -65.66
#